data_AF-A0A6J7HK07-F1
#
_entry.id   AF-A0A6J7HK07-F1
#
_cell.length_a   1.000
_cell.length_b   1.000
_cell.length_c   1.000
_cell.angle_alpha   90.00
_cell.angle_beta   90.00
_cell.angle_gamma   90.00
#
_symmetry.space_group_name_H-M   'P 1'
#
loop_
_entity.id
_entity.type
_entity.pdbx_description
1 polymer ?
#
loop_
_entity_poly.entity_id
_entity_poly.type
_entity_poly.pdbx_seq_one_letter_code
_entity_poly.pdbx_strand_id
1 'polypeptide(L)'
;MYKGKTGLARVALETGAPVVPVVMHGTLGVNPVGSRMWRPGKVRMVVGEPLDFTRYAGGENSKAILRATTDEVMAALANLSGQDYVDVYAATVKDAA
;
A
#
# COMPACT_ATOMS: atom_id res chain seq x y z
N MET A 1 -5.62 7.32 3.11
CA MET A 1 -4.56 6.31 2.96
C MET A 1 -3.55 6.44 4.09
N TYR A 2 -3.27 5.37 4.84
CA TYR A 2 -2.34 5.41 5.98
C TYR A 2 -0.88 5.25 5.56
N LYS A 3 0.05 5.59 6.46
CA LYS A 3 1.49 5.40 6.27
C LYS A 3 1.85 3.94 5.99
N GLY A 4 2.55 3.70 4.88
CA GLY A 4 3.05 2.38 4.49
C GLY A 4 4.15 1.86 5.42
N LYS A 5 4.17 0.54 5.65
CA LYS A 5 5.27 -0.15 6.34
C LYS A 5 6.38 -0.50 5.34
N THR A 6 7.63 -0.45 5.79
CA THR A 6 8.81 -0.64 4.92
C THR A 6 9.13 -2.10 4.56
N GLY A 7 8.39 -3.06 5.09
CA GLY A 7 8.60 -4.49 4.79
C GLY A 7 8.42 -4.83 3.31
N LEU A 8 7.51 -4.14 2.61
CA LEU A 8 7.31 -4.30 1.17
C LEU A 8 8.57 -3.90 0.39
N ALA A 9 9.18 -2.75 0.72
CA ALA A 9 10.39 -2.29 0.08
C ALA A 9 11.56 -3.27 0.29
N ARG A 10 11.64 -3.89 1.47
CA ARG A 10 12.67 -4.90 1.75
C ARG A 10 12.57 -6.08 0.77
N VAL A 11 11.38 -6.63 0.63
CA VAL A 11 11.15 -7.76 -0.30
C VAL A 11 11.44 -7.35 -1.74
N ALA A 12 10.98 -6.17 -2.17
CA ALA A 12 11.19 -5.69 -3.53
C ALA A 12 12.69 -5.51 -3.86
N LEU A 13 13.47 -4.92 -2.96
CA LEU A 13 14.91 -4.71 -3.17
C LEU A 13 15.73 -6.00 -3.07
N GLU A 14 15.39 -6.90 -2.13
CA GLU A 14 16.08 -8.20 -1.98
C GLU A 14 15.85 -9.13 -3.18
N THR A 15 14.66 -9.08 -3.78
CA THR A 15 14.28 -9.96 -4.90
C THR A 15 14.52 -9.34 -6.28
N GLY A 16 14.61 -8.02 -6.37
CA GLY A 16 14.62 -7.29 -7.64
C GLY A 16 13.28 -7.37 -8.40
N ALA A 17 12.21 -7.85 -7.77
CA ALA A 17 10.91 -7.99 -8.42
C ALA A 17 10.20 -6.63 -8.54
N PRO A 18 9.49 -6.37 -9.66
CA PRO A 18 8.69 -5.17 -9.81
C PRO A 18 7.49 -5.19 -8.85
N VAL A 19 7.10 -4.03 -8.34
CA VAL A 19 5.92 -3.88 -7.48
C VAL A 19 4.76 -3.37 -8.30
N VAL A 20 3.65 -4.11 -8.34
CA VAL A 20 2.43 -3.69 -9.05
C VAL A 20 1.42 -3.14 -8.04
N PRO A 21 1.12 -1.83 -8.05
CA PRO A 21 0.15 -1.23 -7.15
C PRO A 21 -1.28 -1.59 -7.58
N VAL A 22 -2.10 -2.01 -6.60
CA VAL A 22 -3.50 -2.39 -6.84
C VAL A 22 -4.40 -1.70 -5.83
N VAL A 23 -5.48 -1.09 -6.30
CA VAL A 23 -6.47 -0.41 -5.48
C VAL A 23 -7.83 -1.09 -5.62
N MET A 24 -8.47 -1.35 -4.48
CA MET A 24 -9.80 -1.94 -4.40
C MET A 24 -10.84 -0.90 -3.98
N HIS A 25 -11.95 -0.83 -4.71
CA HIS A 25 -13.07 0.07 -4.46
C HIS A 25 -14.35 -0.70 -4.10
N GLY A 26 -15.10 -0.20 -3.12
CA GLY A 26 -16.41 -0.76 -2.75
C GLY A 26 -16.36 -1.94 -1.78
N THR A 27 -15.18 -2.39 -1.35
CA THR A 27 -15.00 -3.51 -0.42
C THR A 27 -15.63 -3.24 0.95
N LEU A 28 -15.49 -2.02 1.47
CA LEU A 28 -16.08 -1.59 2.73
C LEU A 28 -17.61 -1.66 2.75
N GLY A 29 -18.27 -1.45 1.60
CA GLY A 29 -19.73 -1.57 1.49
C GLY A 29 -20.22 -3.02 1.48
N VAL A 30 -19.42 -3.93 0.92
CA VAL A 30 -19.71 -5.36 0.84
C VAL A 30 -19.44 -6.06 2.17
N ASN A 31 -18.27 -5.81 2.75
CA ASN A 31 -17.87 -6.38 4.04
C ASN A 31 -17.18 -5.32 4.91
N PRO A 32 -17.96 -4.54 5.69
CA PRO A 32 -17.40 -3.60 6.65
C PRO A 32 -16.54 -4.30 7.70
N VAL A 33 -15.54 -3.60 8.22
CA VAL A 33 -14.69 -4.10 9.32
C VAL A 33 -15.58 -4.47 10.52
N GLY A 34 -15.43 -5.69 11.04
CA GLY A 34 -16.22 -6.21 12.16
C GLY A 34 -17.58 -6.82 11.78
N SER A 35 -18.00 -6.75 10.50
CA SER A 35 -19.23 -7.39 10.06
C SER A 35 -19.07 -8.91 9.96
N ARG A 36 -20.07 -9.66 10.44
CA ARG A 36 -20.18 -11.12 10.21
C ARG A 36 -21.04 -11.48 9.01
N MET A 37 -21.74 -10.49 8.43
CA MET A 37 -22.65 -10.67 7.30
C MET A 37 -22.21 -9.82 6.11
N TRP A 38 -22.15 -10.45 4.93
CA TRP A 38 -21.81 -9.76 3.68
C TRP A 38 -23.05 -9.18 3.02
N ARG A 39 -22.90 -8.03 2.38
CA ARG A 39 -23.93 -7.36 1.59
C ARG A 39 -23.56 -7.46 0.11
N PRO A 40 -24.44 -7.97 -0.78
CA PRO A 40 -24.17 -7.97 -2.21
C PRO A 40 -23.88 -6.57 -2.73
N GLY A 41 -22.80 -6.41 -3.49
CA GLY A 41 -22.37 -5.12 -4.02
C GLY A 41 -21.27 -5.28 -5.07
N LYS A 42 -21.01 -4.22 -5.85
CA LYS A 42 -19.97 -4.23 -6.88
C LYS A 42 -18.64 -3.82 -6.26
N VAL A 43 -17.64 -4.70 -6.37
CA VAL A 43 -16.24 -4.40 -6.09
C VAL A 43 -15.52 -4.13 -7.40
N ARG A 44 -14.70 -3.09 -7.46
CA ARG A 44 -13.85 -2.78 -8.62
C ARG A 44 -12.40 -2.77 -8.20
N MET A 45 -11.52 -3.19 -9.09
CA MET A 45 -10.08 -3.06 -8.92
C MET A 45 -9.50 -2.12 -9.98
N VAL A 46 -8.46 -1.39 -9.61
CA VAL A 46 -7.60 -0.66 -10.54
C VAL A 46 -6.19 -1.20 -10.33
N VAL A 47 -5.58 -1.69 -11.40
CA VAL A 47 -4.20 -2.17 -11.43
C VAL A 47 -3.36 -1.07 -12.08
N GLY A 48 -2.34 -0.61 -11.38
CA GLY A 48 -1.43 0.39 -11.90
C GLY A 48 -0.23 -0.22 -12.62
N GLU A 49 0.61 0.67 -13.15
CA GLU A 49 1.85 0.27 -13.83
C GLU A 49 2.86 -0.36 -12.86
N PRO A 50 3.64 -1.37 -13.30
CA PRO A 50 4.73 -1.93 -12.50
C PRO A 50 5.77 -0.86 -12.15
N LEU A 51 6.13 -0.81 -10.87
CA LEU A 51 7.19 0.07 -10.35
C LEU A 51 8.50 -0.72 -10.26
N ASP A 52 9.54 -0.18 -10.90
CA ASP A 52 10.90 -0.72 -10.84
C ASP A 52 11.77 0.06 -9.85
N PHE A 53 12.47 -0.70 -9.00
CA PHE A 53 13.35 -0.18 -7.96
C PHE A 53 14.81 -0.60 -8.13
N THR A 54 15.19 -1.07 -9.33
CA THR A 54 16.57 -1.43 -9.65
C THR A 54 17.59 -0.33 -9.31
N ARG A 55 17.19 0.95 -9.40
CA ARG A 55 18.00 2.12 -9.00
C ARG A 55 18.38 2.18 -7.51
N TYR A 56 17.70 1.40 -6.67
CA TYR A 56 17.94 1.29 -5.23
C TYR A 56 18.57 -0.07 -4.85
N ALA A 57 19.06 -0.84 -5.82
CA ALA A 57 19.73 -2.11 -5.58
C ALA A 57 20.91 -1.96 -4.60
N GLY A 58 21.05 -2.92 -3.67
CA GLY A 58 22.02 -2.86 -2.58
C GLY A 58 21.60 -1.95 -1.41
N GLY A 59 20.41 -1.35 -1.49
CA GLY A 59 19.86 -0.45 -0.47
C GLY A 59 18.99 -1.13 0.59
N GLU A 60 18.87 -2.46 0.58
CA GLU A 60 17.96 -3.24 1.45
C GLU A 60 18.25 -3.10 2.94
N ASN A 61 19.48 -2.72 3.31
CA ASN A 61 19.88 -2.48 4.69
C ASN A 61 19.78 -1.01 5.12
N SER A 62 19.54 -0.09 4.18
CA SER A 62 19.39 1.33 4.47
C SER A 62 17.94 1.67 4.81
N LYS A 63 17.70 2.09 6.06
CA LYS A 63 16.37 2.56 6.50
C LYS A 63 15.84 3.71 5.63
N ALA A 64 16.73 4.59 5.17
CA ALA A 64 16.36 5.74 4.34
C ALA A 64 15.88 5.29 2.96
N ILE A 65 16.58 4.33 2.34
CA ILE A 65 16.19 3.79 1.02
C ILE A 65 14.87 3.02 1.14
N LEU A 66 14.75 2.12 2.13
CA LEU A 66 13.51 1.39 2.36
C LEU A 66 12.31 2.32 2.56
N ARG A 67 12.49 3.44 3.26
CA ARG A 67 11.43 4.44 3.45
C ARG A 67 11.09 5.13 2.14
N ALA A 68 12.09 5.62 1.41
CA ALA A 68 11.88 6.30 0.12
C ALA A 68 11.17 5.40 -0.90
N THR A 69 11.59 4.13 -1.04
CA THR A 69 10.92 3.13 -1.89
C THR A 69 9.47 2.93 -1.47
N THR A 70 9.22 2.84 -0.17
CA THR A 70 7.85 2.69 0.35
C THR A 70 7.01 3.92 0.03
N ASP A 71 7.55 5.12 0.22
CA ASP A 71 6.85 6.37 -0.04
C ASP A 71 6.46 6.52 -1.52
N GLU A 72 7.32 6.09 -2.43
CA GLU A 72 7.01 6.06 -3.86
C GLU A 72 5.86 5.13 -4.21
N VAL A 73 5.84 3.92 -3.64
CA VAL A 73 4.70 2.98 -3.81
C VAL A 73 3.42 3.59 -3.25
N MET A 74 3.51 4.23 -2.08
CA MET A 74 2.37 4.87 -1.44
C MET A 74 1.84 6.06 -2.25
N ALA A 75 2.73 6.83 -2.87
CA ALA A 75 2.36 7.91 -3.79
C ALA A 75 1.65 7.37 -5.03
N ALA A 76 2.14 6.28 -5.62
CA ALA A 76 1.48 5.63 -6.75
C ALA A 76 0.06 5.13 -6.38
N LEU A 77 -0.08 4.50 -5.22
CA LEU A 77 -1.38 4.05 -4.70
C LEU A 77 -2.32 5.22 -4.36
N ALA A 78 -1.80 6.32 -3.82
CA ALA A 78 -2.59 7.52 -3.54
C ALA A 78 -3.14 8.10 -4.85
N ASN A 79 -2.30 8.23 -5.88
CA ASN A 79 -2.71 8.69 -7.21
C ASN A 79 -3.77 7.77 -7.85
N LEU A 80 -3.61 6.45 -7.72
CA LEU A 80 -4.56 5.48 -8.26
C LEU A 80 -5.89 5.42 -7.50
N SER A 81 -5.85 5.68 -6.19
CA SER A 81 -7.03 5.57 -5.32
C SER A 81 -7.81 6.87 -5.15
N GLY A 82 -7.17 8.02 -5.41
CA GLY A 82 -7.73 9.35 -5.12
C GLY A 82 -7.95 9.59 -3.62
N GLN A 83 -7.33 8.79 -2.74
CA GLN A 83 -7.50 8.93 -1.29
C GLN A 83 -6.44 9.85 -0.69
N ASP A 84 -6.86 10.72 0.23
CA ASP A 84 -5.95 11.59 0.98
C ASP A 84 -4.94 10.79 1.80
N TYR A 85 -3.66 11.13 1.67
CA TYR A 85 -2.61 10.51 2.47
C TYR A 85 -2.60 11.07 3.90
N VAL A 86 -2.55 10.17 4.89
CA VAL A 86 -2.49 10.48 6.31
C VAL A 86 -1.18 9.91 6.85
N ASP A 87 -0.30 10.75 7.38
CA ASP A 87 1.02 10.35 7.89
C ASP A 87 0.96 9.68 9.28
N VAL A 88 0.03 8.73 9.42
CA VAL A 88 -0.18 7.94 10.63
C VAL A 88 -0.27 6.48 10.21
N TYR A 89 0.29 5.58 11.01
CA TYR A 89 0.18 4.15 10.76
C TYR A 89 -1.25 3.66 11.04
N ALA A 90 -1.76 2.75 10.21
CA ALA A 90 -3.10 2.18 10.43
C ALA A 90 -3.23 1.48 11.80
N ALA A 91 -2.14 0.86 12.27
CA ALA A 91 -2.11 0.18 13.57
C ALA A 91 -2.34 1.15 14.73
N THR A 92 -1.72 2.33 14.71
CA THR A 92 -1.85 3.31 15.80
C THR A 92 -3.25 3.91 15.86
N VAL A 93 -3.97 3.98 14.73
CA VAL A 93 -5.38 4.43 14.71
C VAL A 93 -6.31 3.34 15.21
N LYS A 94 -6.05 2.07 14.84
CA LYS A 94 -6.89 0.94 15.26
C LYS A 94 -6.81 0.69 16.77
N ASP A 95 -5.64 0.86 17.39
CA ASP A 95 -5.48 0.66 18.83
C ASP A 95 -6.11 1.78 19.67
N ALA A 96 -6.43 2.92 19.06
CA ALA A 96 -7.07 4.06 19.70
C ALA A 96 -8.61 4.06 19.57
N ALA A 97 -9.19 3.11 18.83
CA ALA A 97 -10.62 3.00 18.52
C ALA A 97 -11.24 1.75 19.15
#